data_AF-A0A9W6IKD1-F1
#
_entry.id   AF-A0A9W6IKD1-F1
#
_cell.length_a   1.000
_cell.length_b   1.000
_cell.length_c   1.000
_cell.angle_alpha   90.00
_cell.angle_beta   90.00
_cell.angle_gamma   90.00
#
_symmetry.space_group_name_H-M   'P 1'
#
loop_
_entity.id
_entity.type
_entity.pdbx_description
1 polymer ?
#
loop_
_entity_poly.entity_id
_entity_poly.type
_entity_poly.pdbx_seq_one_letter_code
_entity_poly.pdbx_strand_id
1 'polypeptide(L)'
;MRDIIRADAERRFADTWIRPVGAWLAACLASAAAMVGSFGVMALAEGVPSAQQVAGFAAAIIPGTLYIGVFMVVLTALPTLAFAWLMHSQGWKTIRTSALMGGVTGILCVQVFGFPLQHGAEFVPLMVLVFCVGLVGGSVYRLVAGKH
;
A
#
# COMPACT_ATOMS: atom_id res chain seq x y z
N MET A 1 -36.73 -18.46 9.68
CA MET A 1 -36.63 -17.01 9.40
C MET A 1 -35.49 -16.33 10.17
N ARG A 2 -35.36 -16.52 11.49
CA ARG A 2 -34.30 -15.90 12.30
C ARG A 2 -32.87 -16.25 11.82
N ASP A 3 -32.65 -17.48 11.38
CA ASP A 3 -31.33 -17.93 10.89
C ASP A 3 -30.98 -17.36 9.50
N ILE A 4 -31.99 -17.09 8.66
CA ILE A 4 -31.79 -16.47 7.34
C ILE A 4 -31.43 -14.99 7.49
N ILE A 5 -32.10 -14.28 8.42
CA ILE A 5 -31.80 -12.87 8.73
C ILE A 5 -30.40 -12.73 9.32
N ARG A 6 -29.99 -13.67 10.18
CA ARG A 6 -28.64 -13.70 10.75
C ARG A 6 -27.57 -13.95 9.69
N ALA A 7 -27.79 -14.91 8.79
CA ALA A 7 -26.87 -15.21 7.70
C ALA A 7 -26.74 -14.03 6.70
N ASP A 8 -27.81 -13.30 6.42
CA ASP A 8 -27.76 -12.11 5.55
C ASP A 8 -27.03 -10.93 6.23
N ALA A 9 -27.25 -10.74 7.54
CA ALA A 9 -26.53 -9.73 8.31
C ALA A 9 -25.01 -10.03 8.40
N GLU A 10 -24.63 -11.29 8.62
CA GLU A 10 -23.21 -11.72 8.66
C GLU A 10 -22.54 -11.55 7.29
N ARG A 11 -23.23 -11.88 6.19
CA ARG A 11 -22.73 -11.64 4.82
C ARG A 11 -22.56 -10.14 4.54
N ARG A 12 -23.57 -9.33 4.85
CA ARG A 12 -23.49 -7.86 4.68
C ARG A 12 -22.35 -7.27 5.51
N PHE A 13 -22.15 -7.71 6.74
CA PHE A 13 -21.05 -7.23 7.58
C PHE A 13 -19.67 -7.60 7.00
N ALA A 14 -19.51 -8.84 6.55
CA ALA A 14 -18.27 -9.32 5.92
C ALA A 14 -17.94 -8.55 4.62
N ASP A 15 -18.94 -8.32 3.78
CA ASP A 15 -18.78 -7.59 2.52
C ASP A 15 -18.60 -6.08 2.72
N THR A 16 -19.18 -5.50 3.77
CA THR A 16 -19.13 -4.05 4.04
C THR A 16 -17.86 -3.63 4.78
N TRP A 17 -17.33 -4.47 5.68
CA TRP A 17 -16.24 -4.07 6.58
C TRP A 17 -15.00 -4.95 6.53
N ILE A 18 -15.16 -6.28 6.63
CA ILE A 18 -14.01 -7.20 6.72
C ILE A 18 -13.21 -7.18 5.43
N ARG A 19 -13.89 -7.23 4.29
CA ARG A 19 -13.24 -7.30 2.98
C ARG A 19 -12.48 -6.01 2.62
N PRO A 20 -13.01 -4.79 2.84
CA PRO A 20 -12.24 -3.55 2.65
C PRO A 20 -11.04 -3.42 3.59
N VAL A 21 -11.19 -3.80 4.87
CA VAL A 21 -10.09 -3.74 5.84
C VAL A 21 -8.99 -4.74 5.49
N GLY A 22 -9.36 -5.98 5.14
CA GLY A 22 -8.40 -6.99 4.68
C GLY A 22 -7.67 -6.57 3.40
N ALA A 23 -8.39 -5.97 2.43
CA ALA A 23 -7.79 -5.43 1.22
C ALA A 23 -6.81 -4.29 1.51
N TRP A 24 -7.13 -3.42 2.48
CA TRP A 24 -6.25 -2.34 2.91
C TRP A 24 -4.98 -2.86 3.58
N LEU A 25 -5.12 -3.82 4.51
CA LEU A 25 -3.96 -4.44 5.15
C LEU A 25 -3.06 -5.13 4.12
N ALA A 26 -3.64 -5.85 3.16
CA ALA A 26 -2.89 -6.47 2.06
C ALA A 26 -2.17 -5.42 1.19
N ALA A 27 -2.81 -4.28 0.92
CA ALA A 27 -2.21 -3.18 0.18
C ALA A 27 -1.05 -2.52 0.94
N CYS A 28 -1.17 -2.34 2.25
CA CYS A 28 -0.08 -1.83 3.11
C CYS A 28 1.13 -2.78 3.11
N LEU A 29 0.89 -4.08 3.27
CA LEU A 29 1.92 -5.12 3.21
C LEU A 29 2.59 -5.17 1.82
N ALA A 30 1.83 -5.10 0.74
CA ALA A 30 2.37 -5.11 -0.61
C ALA A 30 3.20 -3.85 -0.90
N SER A 31 2.76 -2.68 -0.43
CA SER A 31 3.51 -1.42 -0.53
C SER A 31 4.80 -1.49 0.27
N ALA A 32 4.76 -2.05 1.48
CA ALA A 32 5.96 -2.25 2.29
C ALA A 32 6.94 -3.22 1.62
N ALA A 33 6.46 -4.33 1.07
CA ALA A 33 7.29 -5.29 0.35
C ALA A 33 7.92 -4.65 -0.90
N ALA A 34 7.17 -3.83 -1.63
CA ALA A 34 7.68 -3.07 -2.77
C ALA A 34 8.76 -2.05 -2.35
N MET A 35 8.56 -1.37 -1.23
CA MET A 35 9.55 -0.44 -0.67
C MET A 35 10.84 -1.17 -0.26
N VAL A 36 10.75 -2.25 0.53
CA VAL A 36 11.92 -3.06 0.92
C VAL A 36 12.61 -3.66 -0.30
N GLY A 37 11.83 -4.19 -1.24
CA GLY A 37 12.34 -4.75 -2.49
C GLY A 37 13.11 -3.73 -3.32
N SER A 38 12.68 -2.47 -3.33
CA SER A 38 13.39 -1.39 -4.03
C SER A 38 14.81 -1.18 -3.48
N PHE A 39 15.02 -1.29 -2.16
CA PHE A 39 16.36 -1.22 -1.57
C PHE A 39 17.24 -2.40 -2.03
N GLY A 40 16.66 -3.60 -2.14
CA GLY A 40 17.37 -4.76 -2.70
C GLY A 40 17.76 -4.56 -4.16
N VAL A 41 16.88 -3.98 -4.98
CA VAL A 41 17.18 -3.65 -6.39
C VAL A 41 18.26 -2.58 -6.49
N MET A 42 18.21 -1.54 -5.65
CA MET A 42 19.22 -0.49 -5.61
C MET A 42 20.60 -1.05 -5.23
N ALA A 43 20.66 -1.95 -4.24
CA ALA A 43 21.92 -2.60 -3.85
C ALA A 43 22.55 -3.42 -4.99
N LEU A 44 21.74 -4.05 -5.86
CA LEU A 44 22.21 -4.73 -7.06
C LEU A 44 22.70 -3.76 -8.14
N ALA A 45 22.09 -2.57 -8.23
CA ALA A 45 22.52 -1.54 -9.17
C ALA A 45 23.87 -0.91 -8.79
N GLU A 46 24.21 -0.91 -7.50
CA GLU A 46 25.49 -0.41 -6.98
C GLU A 46 26.66 -1.40 -7.16
N GLY A 47 26.38 -2.67 -7.49
CA GLY A 47 27.41 -3.67 -7.78
C GLY A 47 26.95 -5.10 -7.48
N VAL A 48 27.88 -6.05 -7.59
CA VAL A 48 27.61 -7.45 -7.27
C VAL A 48 27.67 -7.64 -5.74
N PRO A 49 26.54 -7.93 -5.06
CA PRO A 49 26.54 -8.12 -3.62
C PRO A 49 27.24 -9.42 -3.25
N SER A 50 27.97 -9.39 -2.13
CA SER A 50 28.54 -10.58 -1.51
C SER A 50 27.45 -11.53 -0.99
N ALA A 51 27.78 -12.81 -0.86
CA ALA A 51 26.86 -13.81 -0.29
C ALA A 51 26.36 -13.41 1.12
N GLN A 52 27.20 -12.76 1.92
CA GLN A 52 26.82 -12.27 3.25
C GLN A 52 25.80 -11.13 3.18
N GLN A 53 25.92 -10.20 2.23
CA GLN A 53 24.95 -9.13 2.02
C GLN A 53 23.60 -9.68 1.55
N VAL A 54 23.61 -10.66 0.64
CA VAL A 54 22.38 -11.33 0.17
C VAL A 54 21.69 -12.08 1.32
N ALA A 55 22.45 -12.83 2.11
CA ALA A 55 21.91 -13.55 3.28
C ALA A 55 21.34 -12.58 4.33
N GLY A 56 22.04 -11.47 4.59
CA GLY A 56 21.57 -10.41 5.49
C GLY A 56 20.27 -9.78 5.02
N PHE A 57 20.16 -9.45 3.72
CA PHE A 57 18.93 -8.91 3.15
C PHE A 57 17.77 -9.92 3.20
N ALA A 58 18.03 -11.18 2.86
CA ALA A 58 17.02 -12.25 2.92
C ALA A 58 16.50 -12.46 4.36
N ALA A 59 17.37 -12.38 5.37
CA ALA A 59 16.96 -12.42 6.77
C ALA A 59 16.16 -11.16 7.20
N ALA A 60 16.49 -10.00 6.63
CA ALA A 60 15.87 -8.72 6.96
C ALA A 60 14.56 -8.44 6.20
N ILE A 61 14.25 -9.17 5.12
CA ILE A 61 13.13 -8.84 4.23
C ILE A 61 11.77 -8.90 4.94
N ILE A 62 11.54 -9.96 5.73
CA ILE A 62 10.30 -10.16 6.49
C ILE A 62 10.17 -9.10 7.59
N PRO A 63 11.14 -8.96 8.52
CA PRO A 63 11.01 -7.96 9.59
C PRO A 63 10.96 -6.53 9.05
N GLY A 64 11.73 -6.20 8.00
CA GLY A 64 11.69 -4.91 7.33
C GLY A 64 10.33 -4.61 6.69
N THR A 65 9.74 -5.60 6.01
CA THR A 65 8.40 -5.48 5.41
C THR A 65 7.32 -5.30 6.47
N LEU A 66 7.39 -6.04 7.57
CA LEU A 66 6.43 -5.88 8.67
C LEU A 66 6.56 -4.51 9.34
N TYR A 67 7.80 -4.07 9.62
CA TYR A 67 8.05 -2.76 10.22
C TYR A 67 7.49 -1.64 9.33
N ILE A 68 7.90 -1.58 8.05
CA ILE A 68 7.38 -0.58 7.10
C ILE A 68 5.87 -0.73 6.91
N GLY A 69 5.33 -1.96 6.92
CA GLY A 69 3.90 -2.24 6.83
C GLY A 69 3.11 -1.56 7.94
N VAL A 70 3.60 -1.57 9.18
CA VAL A 70 2.98 -0.85 10.30
C VAL A 70 2.97 0.66 10.05
N PHE A 71 4.07 1.23 9.56
CA PHE A 71 4.08 2.65 9.17
C PHE A 71 3.07 2.96 8.07
N MET A 72 2.99 2.11 7.04
CA MET A 72 2.01 2.27 5.96
C MET A 72 0.57 2.24 6.51
N VAL A 73 0.27 1.32 7.43
CA VAL A 73 -1.04 1.27 8.11
C VAL A 73 -1.33 2.58 8.84
N VAL A 74 -0.40 3.08 9.65
CA VAL A 74 -0.61 4.32 10.42
C VAL A 74 -0.79 5.53 9.49
N LEU A 75 0.11 5.69 8.52
CA LEU A 75 0.12 6.85 7.62
C LEU A 75 -1.07 6.86 6.65
N THR A 76 -1.58 5.69 6.27
CA THR A 76 -2.67 5.58 5.30
C THR A 76 -4.03 5.41 5.95
N ALA A 77 -4.16 5.27 7.27
CA ALA A 77 -5.45 5.06 7.93
C ALA A 77 -6.48 6.15 7.59
N LEU A 78 -6.11 7.43 7.76
CA LEU A 78 -6.99 8.56 7.44
C LEU A 78 -7.19 8.73 5.92
N PRO A 79 -6.14 8.76 5.08
CA PRO A 79 -6.31 8.80 3.63
C PRO A 79 -7.22 7.68 3.12
N THR A 80 -7.03 6.45 3.59
CA THR A 80 -7.80 5.28 3.13
C THR A 80 -9.29 5.43 3.39
N LEU A 81 -9.69 6.01 4.53
CA LEU A 81 -11.10 6.31 4.80
C LEU A 81 -11.66 7.32 3.77
N ALA A 82 -10.91 8.39 3.48
CA ALA A 82 -11.29 9.38 2.48
C ALA A 82 -11.36 8.77 1.06
N PHE A 83 -10.38 7.95 0.69
CA PHE A 83 -10.33 7.26 -0.60
C PHE A 83 -11.43 6.20 -0.73
N ALA A 84 -11.73 5.45 0.31
CA ALA A 84 -12.83 4.49 0.30
C ALA A 84 -14.17 5.18 0.07
N TRP A 85 -14.39 6.34 0.71
CA TRP A 85 -15.58 7.16 0.49
C TRP A 85 -15.66 7.71 -0.93
N LEU A 86 -14.56 8.29 -1.42
CA LEU A 86 -14.45 8.82 -2.79
C LEU A 86 -14.67 7.71 -3.84
N MET A 87 -14.01 6.57 -3.69
CA MET A 87 -14.15 5.44 -4.61
C MET A 87 -15.54 4.84 -4.56
N HIS A 88 -16.19 4.79 -3.39
CA HIS A 88 -17.59 4.39 -3.28
C HIS A 88 -18.50 5.37 -4.04
N SER A 89 -18.31 6.67 -3.90
CA SER A 89 -19.12 7.69 -4.59
C SER A 89 -18.98 7.63 -6.12
N GLN A 90 -17.82 7.21 -6.63
CA GLN A 90 -17.54 7.15 -8.07
C GLN A 90 -17.68 5.76 -8.70
N GLY A 91 -18.10 4.75 -7.94
CA GLY A 91 -18.43 3.43 -8.48
C GLY A 91 -17.25 2.54 -8.91
N TRP A 92 -16.06 2.67 -8.29
CA TRP A 92 -14.95 1.69 -8.40
C TRP A 92 -14.56 1.24 -9.82
N LYS A 93 -14.25 2.20 -10.71
CA LYS A 93 -14.26 1.92 -12.16
C LYS A 93 -13.12 1.06 -12.71
N THR A 94 -11.86 1.23 -12.29
CA THR A 94 -10.74 0.43 -12.86
C THR A 94 -9.54 0.24 -11.91
N ILE A 95 -8.75 -0.81 -12.15
CA ILE A 95 -7.45 -1.04 -11.46
C ILE A 95 -6.46 0.10 -11.68
N ARG A 96 -6.43 0.69 -12.89
CA ARG A 96 -5.53 1.81 -13.21
C ARG A 96 -5.84 3.03 -12.37
N THR A 97 -7.13 3.35 -12.19
CA THR A 97 -7.55 4.46 -11.33
C THR A 97 -7.16 4.20 -9.88
N SER A 98 -7.40 2.99 -9.36
CA SER A 98 -6.99 2.64 -7.98
C SER A 98 -5.47 2.69 -7.79
N ALA A 99 -4.69 2.21 -8.78
CA ALA A 99 -3.24 2.32 -8.77
C ALA A 99 -2.80 3.79 -8.72
N LEU A 100 -3.26 4.63 -9.64
CA LEU A 100 -2.93 6.05 -9.69
C LEU A 100 -3.29 6.77 -8.37
N MET A 101 -4.47 6.48 -7.82
CA MET A 101 -4.89 7.04 -6.53
C MET A 101 -3.97 6.59 -5.39
N GLY A 102 -3.56 5.32 -5.38
CA GLY A 102 -2.55 4.82 -4.43
C GLY A 102 -1.21 5.55 -4.57
N GLY A 103 -0.73 5.75 -5.80
CA GLY A 103 0.50 6.50 -6.07
C GLY A 103 0.43 7.95 -5.58
N VAL A 104 -0.65 8.65 -5.91
CA VAL A 104 -0.90 10.03 -5.44
C VAL A 104 -0.98 10.09 -3.92
N THR A 105 -1.66 9.12 -3.29
CA THR A 105 -1.70 9.01 -1.82
C THR A 105 -0.29 8.90 -1.24
N GLY A 106 0.54 8.03 -1.80
CA GLY A 106 1.93 7.85 -1.35
C GLY A 106 2.70 9.17 -1.37
N ILE A 107 2.71 9.86 -2.52
CA ILE A 107 3.34 11.18 -2.67
C ILE A 107 2.80 12.15 -1.60
N LEU A 108 1.47 12.25 -1.47
CA LEU A 108 0.85 13.20 -0.55
C LEU A 108 1.21 12.91 0.91
N CYS A 109 1.18 11.64 1.34
CA CYS A 109 1.57 11.28 2.70
C CYS A 109 3.02 11.69 2.99
N VAL A 110 3.95 11.34 2.11
CA VAL A 110 5.36 11.69 2.30
C VAL A 110 5.57 13.20 2.25
N GLN A 111 4.87 13.91 1.36
CA GLN A 111 4.96 15.36 1.28
C GLN A 111 4.39 16.08 2.50
N VAL A 112 3.26 15.62 3.04
CA VAL A 112 2.58 16.24 4.19
C VAL A 112 3.34 15.99 5.49
N PHE A 113 3.91 14.81 5.68
CA PHE A 113 4.58 14.46 6.94
C PHE A 113 6.07 14.80 6.96
N GLY A 114 6.75 14.79 5.81
CA GLY A 114 8.20 15.00 5.73
C GLY A 114 8.65 16.27 5.00
N PHE A 115 7.76 16.93 4.26
CA PHE A 115 8.08 18.09 3.39
C PHE A 115 9.36 17.95 2.52
N PRO A 116 9.69 16.78 1.94
CA PRO A 116 10.95 16.57 1.22
C PRO A 116 11.22 17.61 0.13
N LEU A 117 10.22 17.98 -0.67
CA LEU A 117 10.43 18.97 -1.74
C LEU A 117 10.70 20.40 -1.23
N GLN A 118 10.43 20.70 0.04
CA GLN A 118 10.87 21.97 0.64
C GLN A 118 12.35 21.96 0.98
N HIS A 119 12.95 20.78 1.15
CA HIS A 119 14.36 20.61 1.49
C HIS A 119 15.24 20.59 0.23
N GLY A 120 14.69 20.24 -0.93
CA GLY A 120 15.35 20.40 -2.22
C GLY A 120 14.85 19.47 -3.33
N ALA A 121 15.35 19.68 -4.55
CA ALA A 121 14.97 18.88 -5.73
C ALA A 121 15.61 17.47 -5.72
N GLU A 122 16.65 17.27 -4.93
CA GLU A 122 17.31 15.98 -4.71
C GLU A 122 16.38 14.91 -4.12
N PHE A 123 15.23 15.31 -3.57
CA PHE A 123 14.21 14.39 -3.07
C PHE A 123 13.20 13.93 -4.13
N VAL A 124 13.26 14.45 -5.36
CA VAL A 124 12.38 13.99 -6.45
C VAL A 124 12.44 12.46 -6.68
N PRO A 125 13.60 11.79 -6.65
CA PRO A 125 13.69 10.34 -6.75
C PRO A 125 12.91 9.61 -5.63
N LEU A 126 12.96 10.12 -4.39
CA LEU A 126 12.17 9.58 -3.28
C LEU A 126 10.67 9.71 -3.57
N MET A 127 10.22 10.85 -4.10
CA MET A 127 8.81 11.05 -4.47
C MET A 127 8.36 10.07 -5.56
N VAL A 128 9.21 9.83 -6.58
CA VAL A 128 8.94 8.85 -7.64
C VAL A 128 8.88 7.42 -7.07
N LEU A 129 9.81 7.07 -6.19
CA LEU A 129 9.81 5.76 -5.54
C LEU A 129 8.52 5.52 -4.76
N VAL A 130 8.14 6.48 -3.91
CA VAL A 130 6.93 6.40 -3.09
C VAL A 130 5.67 6.36 -3.96
N PHE A 131 5.65 7.10 -5.08
CA PHE A 131 4.58 6.99 -6.06
C PHE A 131 4.44 5.57 -6.60
N CYS A 132 5.54 4.97 -7.07
CA CYS A 132 5.56 3.60 -7.58
C CYS A 132 5.12 2.59 -6.52
N VAL A 133 5.57 2.75 -5.27
CA VAL A 133 5.12 1.93 -4.13
C VAL A 133 3.61 2.08 -3.91
N GLY A 134 3.10 3.31 -3.97
CA GLY A 134 1.66 3.58 -3.86
C GLY A 134 0.85 2.97 -5.02
N LEU A 135 1.39 2.91 -6.24
CA LEU A 135 0.74 2.23 -7.37
C LEU A 135 0.50 0.75 -7.07
N VAL A 136 1.48 0.08 -6.43
CA VAL A 136 1.37 -1.32 -6.01
C VAL A 136 0.25 -1.47 -4.99
N GLY A 137 0.26 -0.65 -3.93
CA GLY A 137 -0.79 -0.68 -2.90
C GLY A 137 -2.19 -0.48 -3.47
N GLY A 138 -2.38 0.55 -4.31
CA GLY A 138 -3.66 0.84 -4.95
C GLY A 138 -4.15 -0.29 -5.86
N SER A 139 -3.23 -0.96 -6.57
CA SER A 139 -3.54 -2.13 -7.41
C SER A 139 -3.97 -3.33 -6.56
N VAL A 140 -3.21 -3.66 -5.52
CA VAL A 140 -3.51 -4.80 -4.62
C VAL A 140 -4.82 -4.58 -3.88
N TYR A 141 -5.06 -3.38 -3.37
CA TYR A 141 -6.32 -3.02 -2.72
C TYR A 141 -7.51 -3.36 -3.63
N ARG A 142 -7.43 -2.99 -4.91
CA ARG A 142 -8.50 -3.22 -5.87
C ARG A 142 -8.73 -4.69 -6.20
N LEU A 143 -7.65 -5.46 -6.31
CA LEU A 143 -7.70 -6.90 -6.57
C LEU A 143 -8.34 -7.65 -5.40
N VAL A 144 -7.96 -7.32 -4.17
CA VAL A 144 -8.48 -7.99 -2.96
C VAL A 144 -9.90 -7.53 -2.60
N ALA A 145 -10.21 -6.23 -2.76
CA ALA A 145 -11.57 -5.73 -2.56
C ALA A 145 -12.56 -6.28 -3.61
N GLY A 146 -12.07 -6.71 -4.78
CA GLY A 146 -12.71 -7.65 -5.72
C GLY A 146 -14.07 -7.25 -6.28
N LYS A 147 -14.20 -6.03 -6.80
CA LYS A 147 -15.26 -5.72 -7.77
C LYS A 147 -14.78 -6.03 -9.18
N HIS A 148 -14.77 -7.29 -9.62
CA HIS A 148 -14.50 -7.55 -11.04
C HIS A 148 -15.63 -7.01 -11.90
#